data_AF-A0A352NAY4-F1
#
_entry.id   AF-A0A352NAY4-F1
#
_cell.length_a   1.000
_cell.length_b   1.000
_cell.length_c   1.000
_cell.angle_alpha   90.00
_cell.angle_beta   90.00
_cell.angle_gamma   90.00
#
_symmetry.space_group_name_H-M   'P 1'
#
loop_
_entity.id
_entity.type
_entity.pdbx_description
1 polymer ?
#
loop_
_entity_poly.entity_id
_entity_poly.type
_entity_poly.pdbx_seq_one_letter_code
_entity_poly.pdbx_strand_id
1 'polypeptide(L)'
;MADFLASELTKSVGDKILFDKISFIIHDLDRIGLLGTNGTGKTTLLNTIAGIQGFDGDVSPFTHPQDYKITYLTQEPDFDDTASIMDTVLDDSLPQMRAIKRYEAALLNIEDLSKFERAQSDMDALNAWQVEADVKTVLTKLKLPD
;
A
#
# COMPACT_ATOMS: atom_id res chain seq x y z
N MET A 1 -15.64 8.18 -12.45
CA MET A 1 -15.58 6.71 -12.26
C MET A 1 -14.22 6.44 -11.65
N ALA A 2 -14.17 5.82 -10.47
CA ALA A 2 -12.92 5.51 -9.76
C ALA A 2 -12.38 4.11 -10.15
N ASP A 3 -13.00 3.50 -11.15
CA ASP A 3 -12.83 2.12 -11.55
C ASP A 3 -11.47 1.88 -12.22
N PHE A 4 -10.91 0.71 -11.98
CA PHE A 4 -9.73 0.20 -12.66
C PHE A 4 -10.14 -0.88 -13.65
N LEU A 5 -9.73 -0.74 -14.91
CA LEU A 5 -10.03 -1.68 -15.97
C LEU A 5 -8.74 -2.31 -16.49
N ALA A 6 -8.75 -3.63 -16.67
CA ALA A 6 -7.78 -4.36 -17.46
C ALA A 6 -8.48 -4.98 -18.67
N SER A 7 -7.94 -4.79 -19.87
CA SER A 7 -8.53 -5.30 -21.13
C SER A 7 -7.51 -6.12 -21.91
N GLU A 8 -7.89 -7.35 -22.27
CA GLU A 8 -7.09 -8.29 -23.06
C GLU A 8 -5.67 -8.49 -22.52
N LEU A 9 -5.51 -8.42 -21.18
CA LEU A 9 -4.22 -8.53 -20.52
C LEU A 9 -3.65 -9.94 -20.70
N THR A 10 -2.41 -10.01 -21.20
CA THR A 10 -1.70 -11.26 -21.46
C THR A 10 -0.34 -11.24 -20.77
N LYS A 11 0.09 -12.38 -20.23
CA LYS A 11 1.44 -12.54 -19.67
C LYS A 11 1.97 -13.95 -19.82
N SER A 12 3.21 -14.01 -20.29
CA SER A 12 4.03 -15.21 -20.38
C SER A 12 5.32 -15.05 -19.58
N VAL A 13 5.83 -16.16 -19.05
CA VAL A 13 7.13 -16.24 -18.38
C VAL A 13 7.87 -17.43 -18.96
N GLY A 14 8.96 -17.17 -19.69
CA GLY A 14 9.58 -18.19 -20.54
C GLY A 14 8.57 -18.72 -21.56
N ASP A 15 8.48 -20.05 -21.67
CA ASP A 15 7.55 -20.72 -22.61
C ASP A 15 6.15 -20.92 -22.03
N LYS A 16 5.88 -20.46 -20.80
CA LYS A 16 4.60 -20.66 -20.12
C LYS A 16 3.74 -19.41 -20.19
N ILE A 17 2.56 -19.54 -20.78
CA ILE A 17 1.48 -18.56 -20.69
C ILE A 17 0.83 -18.69 -19.31
N LEU A 18 0.85 -17.61 -18.53
CA LEU A 18 0.24 -17.59 -17.19
C LEU A 18 -1.23 -17.16 -17.26
N PHE A 19 -1.52 -16.16 -18.09
CA PHE A 19 -2.87 -15.75 -18.43
C PHE A 19 -2.88 -15.16 -19.84
N ASP A 20 -3.96 -15.44 -20.57
CA ASP A 20 -4.15 -15.06 -21.97
C ASP A 20 -5.43 -14.23 -22.08
N LYS A 21 -5.29 -12.98 -22.52
CA LYS A 21 -6.39 -12.05 -22.81
C LYS A 21 -7.48 -11.96 -21.73
N ILE A 22 -7.06 -11.85 -20.46
CA ILE A 22 -8.02 -11.65 -19.38
C ILE A 22 -8.49 -10.20 -19.36
N SER A 23 -9.79 -10.02 -19.12
CA SER A 23 -10.43 -8.70 -19.03
C SER A 23 -11.27 -8.63 -17.76
N PHE A 24 -11.09 -7.57 -16.96
CA PHE A 24 -11.82 -7.38 -15.71
C PHE A 24 -11.91 -5.91 -15.32
N ILE A 25 -12.86 -5.60 -14.46
CA ILE A 25 -13.09 -4.28 -13.88
C ILE A 25 -13.09 -4.42 -12.37
N ILE A 26 -12.44 -3.47 -11.69
CA ILE A 26 -12.47 -3.31 -10.24
C ILE A 26 -13.18 -2.00 -9.96
N HIS A 27 -14.34 -2.06 -9.32
CA HIS A 27 -15.11 -0.88 -8.93
C HIS A 27 -14.64 -0.34 -7.59
N ASP A 28 -15.07 0.89 -7.28
CA ASP A 28 -14.84 1.46 -5.95
C ASP A 28 -15.49 0.58 -4.87
N LEU A 29 -14.79 0.42 -3.75
CA LEU A 29 -15.17 -0.40 -2.59
C LEU A 29 -15.24 -1.93 -2.82
N ASP A 30 -14.85 -2.41 -4.00
CA ASP A 30 -14.79 -3.85 -4.27
C ASP A 30 -13.80 -4.56 -3.36
N ARG A 31 -14.18 -5.77 -2.91
CA ARG A 31 -13.31 -6.71 -2.20
C ARG A 31 -13.20 -7.99 -3.00
N ILE A 32 -12.10 -8.10 -3.76
CA ILE A 32 -11.91 -9.19 -4.72
C ILE A 32 -10.90 -10.20 -4.17
N GLY A 33 -11.26 -11.49 -4.23
CA GLY A 33 -10.35 -12.60 -3.96
C GLY A 33 -9.84 -13.24 -5.24
N LEU A 34 -8.52 -13.31 -5.41
CA LEU A 34 -7.89 -14.01 -6.53
C LEU A 34 -7.55 -15.46 -6.14
N LEU A 35 -8.28 -16.42 -6.72
CA LEU A 35 -8.16 -17.84 -6.41
C LEU A 35 -7.47 -18.62 -7.54
N GLY A 36 -6.74 -19.67 -7.18
CA GLY A 36 -6.03 -20.53 -8.13
C GLY A 36 -4.96 -21.36 -7.44
N THR A 37 -4.51 -22.44 -8.07
CA THR A 37 -3.41 -23.27 -7.53
C THR A 37 -2.07 -22.54 -7.58
N ASN A 38 -1.04 -23.06 -6.91
CA ASN A 38 0.29 -22.45 -6.95
C ASN A 38 0.87 -22.52 -8.37
N GLY A 39 1.52 -21.45 -8.80
CA GLY A 39 2.12 -21.36 -10.14
C GLY A 39 1.14 -21.05 -11.28
N THR A 40 -0.11 -20.68 -10.99
CA THR A 40 -1.09 -20.21 -12.00
C THR A 40 -0.95 -18.72 -12.35
N GLY A 41 0.04 -18.02 -11.79
CA GLY A 41 0.28 -16.61 -12.10
C GLY A 41 -0.44 -15.60 -11.20
N LYS A 42 -0.96 -15.99 -10.03
CA LYS A 42 -1.60 -15.04 -9.09
C LYS A 42 -0.69 -13.88 -8.68
N THR A 43 0.48 -14.20 -8.15
CA THR A 43 1.49 -13.20 -7.77
C THR A 43 1.95 -12.41 -8.99
N THR A 44 2.08 -13.05 -10.15
CA THR A 44 2.40 -12.36 -11.40
C THR A 44 1.33 -11.35 -11.79
N LEU A 45 0.05 -11.71 -11.72
CA LEU A 45 -1.05 -10.80 -12.02
C LEU A 45 -1.03 -9.58 -11.09
N LEU A 46 -0.87 -9.80 -9.78
CA LEU A 46 -0.78 -8.71 -8.80
C LEU A 46 0.45 -7.82 -9.07
N ASN A 47 1.62 -8.41 -9.36
CA ASN A 47 2.83 -7.67 -9.71
C ASN A 47 2.66 -6.87 -11.02
N THR A 48 1.94 -7.42 -12.00
CA THR A 48 1.69 -6.74 -13.28
C THR A 48 0.72 -5.57 -13.09
N ILE A 49 -0.34 -5.72 -12.29
CA ILE A 49 -1.25 -4.62 -11.93
C ILE A 49 -0.50 -3.54 -11.13
N ALA A 50 0.39 -3.94 -10.23
CA ALA A 50 1.20 -3.02 -9.43
C ALA A 50 2.35 -2.35 -10.21
N GLY A 51 2.54 -2.68 -11.50
CA GLY A 51 3.61 -2.14 -12.33
C GLY A 51 5.02 -2.66 -12.00
N ILE A 52 5.14 -3.64 -11.11
CA ILE A 52 6.42 -4.29 -10.73
C ILE A 52 6.91 -5.20 -11.87
N GLN A 53 5.98 -5.82 -12.61
CA GLN A 53 6.29 -6.62 -13.79
C GLN A 53 5.55 -6.08 -15.02
N GLY A 54 6.16 -6.15 -16.19
CA GLY A 54 5.49 -5.80 -17.45
C GLY A 54 4.43 -6.82 -17.87
N PHE A 55 3.60 -6.44 -18.84
CA PHE A 55 2.67 -7.30 -19.57
C PHE A 55 3.23 -7.65 -20.95
N ASP A 56 2.60 -8.57 -21.67
CA ASP A 56 2.95 -8.89 -23.05
C ASP A 56 2.15 -7.98 -24.01
N GLY A 57 2.84 -7.37 -24.99
CA GLY A 57 2.28 -6.44 -25.97
C GLY A 57 2.77 -5.00 -25.82
N ASP A 58 2.43 -4.15 -26.80
CA ASP A 58 2.95 -2.78 -26.90
C ASP A 58 1.99 -1.71 -26.36
N VAL A 59 0.73 -2.07 -26.11
CA VAL A 59 -0.31 -1.15 -25.65
C VAL A 59 -0.67 -1.47 -24.21
N SER A 60 -0.72 -0.45 -23.36
CA SER A 60 -1.16 -0.61 -21.97
C SER A 60 -2.57 -1.21 -21.92
N PRO A 61 -2.77 -2.36 -21.24
CA PRO A 61 -4.09 -2.95 -21.06
C PRO A 61 -4.87 -2.27 -19.94
N PHE A 62 -4.29 -1.29 -19.24
CA PHE A 62 -4.86 -0.67 -18.05
C PHE A 62 -5.49 0.69 -18.36
N THR A 63 -6.69 0.90 -17.82
CA THR A 63 -7.40 2.19 -17.83
C THR A 63 -7.90 2.50 -16.43
N HIS A 64 -7.54 3.67 -15.91
CA HIS A 64 -7.97 4.18 -14.61
C HIS A 64 -7.91 5.72 -14.61
N PRO A 65 -8.48 6.41 -13.60
CA PRO A 65 -8.40 7.87 -13.47
C PRO A 65 -6.95 8.39 -13.39
N GLN A 66 -6.75 9.67 -13.70
CA GLN A 66 -5.43 10.30 -13.66
C GLN A 66 -4.85 10.33 -12.24
N ASP A 67 -5.68 10.64 -11.24
CA ASP A 67 -5.30 10.66 -9.83
C ASP A 67 -5.60 9.31 -9.15
N TYR A 68 -5.04 8.22 -9.69
CA TYR A 68 -5.20 6.87 -9.15
C TYR A 68 -3.86 6.36 -8.61
N LYS A 69 -3.86 5.84 -7.37
CA LYS A 69 -2.67 5.26 -6.74
C LYS A 69 -2.92 3.78 -6.47
N ILE A 70 -2.04 2.94 -6.98
CA ILE A 70 -1.99 1.51 -6.63
C ILE A 70 -0.94 1.34 -5.53
N THR A 71 -1.35 0.77 -4.40
CA THR A 71 -0.44 0.35 -3.32
C THR A 71 -0.46 -1.17 -3.26
N TYR A 72 0.71 -1.79 -3.14
CA TYR A 72 0.85 -3.24 -3.16
C TYR A 72 1.70 -3.74 -1.98
N LEU A 73 1.13 -4.66 -1.20
CA LEU A 73 1.85 -5.41 -0.18
C LEU A 73 2.32 -6.74 -0.80
N THR A 74 3.63 -6.91 -0.92
CA THR A 74 4.22 -8.13 -1.48
C THR A 74 4.03 -9.30 -0.51
N GLN A 75 4.11 -10.52 -1.05
CA GLN A 75 4.04 -11.74 -0.25
C GLN A 75 5.24 -11.87 0.71
N GLU A 76 6.41 -11.46 0.23
CA GLU A 76 7.66 -11.39 0.97
C GLU A 76 8.09 -9.92 0.98
N PRO A 77 7.62 -9.12 1.96
CA PRO A 77 8.09 -7.76 2.13
C PRO A 77 9.55 -7.74 2.59
N ASP A 78 10.31 -6.79 2.06
CA ASP A 78 11.66 -6.49 2.54
C ASP A 78 11.54 -5.45 3.65
N PHE A 79 12.04 -5.79 4.84
CA PHE A 79 11.95 -4.95 6.02
C PHE A 79 13.34 -4.47 6.43
N ASP A 80 13.41 -3.23 6.89
CA ASP A 80 14.58 -2.71 7.56
C ASP A 80 14.63 -3.27 8.99
N ASP A 81 15.59 -4.16 9.26
CA ASP A 81 15.79 -4.78 10.57
C ASP A 81 16.08 -3.77 11.69
N THR A 82 16.41 -2.52 11.35
CA THR A 82 16.66 -1.44 12.30
C THR A 82 15.45 -0.55 12.57
N ALA A 83 14.40 -0.66 11.74
CA ALA A 83 13.18 0.12 11.87
C ALA A 83 12.25 -0.46 12.94
N SER A 84 11.51 0.41 13.63
CA SER A 84 10.42 -0.05 14.50
C SER A 84 9.23 -0.56 13.66
N ILE A 85 8.31 -1.27 14.32
CA ILE A 85 7.04 -1.68 13.68
C ILE A 85 6.26 -0.45 13.21
N MET A 86 6.24 0.61 14.03
CA MET A 86 5.59 1.88 13.68
C MET A 86 6.26 2.52 12.46
N ASP A 87 7.59 2.57 12.39
CA ASP A 87 8.30 3.12 11.23
C ASP A 87 7.98 2.37 9.94
N THR A 88 7.81 1.05 10.04
CA THR A 88 7.51 0.16 8.92
C THR A 88 6.06 0.32 8.43
N VAL A 89 5.10 0.50 9.33
CA VAL A 89 3.67 0.62 8.99
C VAL A 89 3.30 2.02 8.51
N LEU A 90 3.96 3.05 9.04
CA LEU A 90 3.69 4.44 8.71
C LEU A 90 4.42 4.83 7.41
N ASP A 91 3.73 4.71 6.28
CA ASP A 91 4.23 5.17 4.97
C ASP A 91 4.29 6.71 4.89
N ASP A 92 5.46 7.27 4.63
CA ASP A 92 5.70 8.73 4.54
C ASP A 92 5.00 9.42 3.37
N SER A 93 4.39 8.66 2.46
CA SER A 93 3.64 9.19 1.33
C SER A 93 2.33 9.87 1.75
N LEU A 94 1.82 9.59 2.96
CA LEU A 94 0.61 10.23 3.49
C LEU A 94 0.96 11.32 4.53
N PRO A 95 0.39 12.53 4.42
CA PRO A 95 0.64 13.62 5.37
C PRO A 95 0.39 13.23 6.84
N GLN A 96 -0.68 12.49 7.11
CA GLN A 96 -1.06 12.04 8.45
C GLN A 96 0.01 11.12 9.05
N MET A 97 0.54 10.18 8.28
CA MET A 97 1.58 9.25 8.73
C MET A 97 2.87 9.99 9.10
N ARG A 98 3.25 11.00 8.31
CA ARG A 98 4.40 11.88 8.65
C ARG A 98 4.18 12.68 9.92
N ALA A 99 2.95 13.15 10.16
CA ALA A 99 2.61 13.87 11.39
C ALA A 99 2.75 12.96 12.61
N ILE A 100 2.25 11.71 12.51
CA ILE A 100 2.39 10.70 13.56
C ILE A 100 3.86 10.44 13.88
N LYS A 101 4.70 10.16 12.87
CA LYS A 101 6.15 9.96 13.08
C LYS A 101 6.84 11.14 13.77
N ARG A 102 6.53 12.38 13.34
CA ARG A 102 7.09 13.58 13.96
C ARG A 102 6.66 13.71 15.43
N TYR A 103 5.41 13.39 15.72
CA TYR A 103 4.88 13.41 17.08
C TYR A 103 5.55 12.35 17.96
N GLU A 104 5.70 11.12 17.48
CA GLU A 104 6.41 10.07 18.21
C GLU A 104 7.89 10.41 18.45
N ALA A 105 8.58 10.94 17.44
CA ALA A 105 9.95 11.41 17.59
C ALA A 105 10.06 12.57 18.61
N ALA A 106 9.06 13.46 18.67
CA ALA A 106 9.04 14.55 19.66
C ALA A 106 8.77 14.04 21.09
N LEU A 107 8.01 12.97 21.26
CA LEU A 107 7.79 12.33 22.58
C LEU A 107 9.07 11.75 23.19
N LEU A 108 10.01 11.31 22.36
CA LEU A 108 11.32 10.83 22.83
C LEU A 108 12.22 11.96 23.35
N ASN A 109 11.93 13.22 23.01
CA ASN A 109 12.70 14.38 23.43
C ASN A 109 11.78 15.56 23.82
N ILE A 110 10.94 15.32 24.84
CA ILE A 110 9.93 16.28 25.35
C ILE A 110 10.54 17.61 25.84
N GLU A 111 11.84 17.64 26.15
CA GLU A 111 12.52 18.88 26.56
C GLU A 111 12.51 19.95 25.45
N ASP A 112 12.44 19.55 24.18
CA ASP A 112 12.24 20.46 23.05
C ASP A 112 10.74 20.77 22.86
N LEU A 113 10.19 21.57 23.79
CA LEU A 113 8.79 21.95 23.82
C LEU A 113 8.31 22.55 22.49
N SER A 114 9.17 23.30 21.79
CA SER A 114 8.82 23.88 20.50
C SER A 114 8.55 22.81 19.43
N LYS A 115 9.34 21.73 19.39
CA LYS A 115 9.11 20.64 18.43
C LYS A 115 7.87 19.85 18.80
N PHE A 116 7.65 19.61 20.09
CA PHE A 116 6.47 18.91 20.58
C PHE A 116 5.18 19.66 20.24
N GLU A 117 5.10 20.95 20.54
CA GLU A 117 3.94 21.79 20.23
C GLU A 117 3.64 21.84 18.72
N ARG A 118 4.67 21.93 17.88
CA ARG A 118 4.51 21.88 16.42
C ARG A 118 3.97 20.54 15.95
N ALA A 119 4.51 19.43 16.47
CA ALA A 119 4.04 18.11 16.10
C ALA A 119 2.59 17.88 16.53
N GLN A 120 2.18 18.34 17.72
CA GLN A 120 0.78 18.30 18.15
C GLN A 120 -0.13 19.12 17.23
N SER A 121 0.30 20.34 16.86
CA SER A 121 -0.48 21.18 15.94
C SER A 121 -0.61 20.54 14.55
N ASP A 122 0.44 19.87 14.05
CA ASP A 122 0.40 19.11 12.78
C ASP A 122 -0.60 17.94 12.88
N MET A 123 -0.60 17.23 14.01
CA MET A 123 -1.55 16.13 14.27
C MET A 123 -3.00 16.61 14.26
N ASP A 124 -3.29 17.73 14.91
CA ASP A 124 -4.63 18.34 14.92
C ASP A 124 -5.06 18.79 13.53
N ALA A 125 -4.21 19.54 12.82
CA ALA A 125 -4.53 20.10 11.51
C ALA A 125 -4.84 19.02 10.46
N LEU A 126 -4.22 17.85 10.59
CA LEU A 126 -4.39 16.71 9.68
C LEU A 126 -5.40 15.67 10.17
N ASN A 127 -6.04 15.90 11.33
CA ASN A 127 -6.87 14.91 12.03
C ASN A 127 -6.14 13.55 12.20
N ALA A 128 -4.83 13.59 12.42
CA ALA A 128 -3.99 12.40 12.41
C ALA A 128 -4.14 11.54 13.67
N TRP A 129 -4.72 12.09 14.76
CA TRP A 129 -5.06 11.33 15.97
C TRP A 129 -5.96 10.12 15.70
N GLN A 130 -6.95 10.27 14.80
CA GLN A 130 -7.83 9.16 14.45
C GLN A 130 -7.06 8.06 13.71
N VAL A 131 -6.18 8.46 12.80
CA VAL A 131 -5.32 7.53 12.04
C VAL A 131 -4.36 6.79 12.98
N GLU A 132 -3.73 7.50 13.92
CA GLU A 132 -2.86 6.90 14.94
C GLU A 132 -3.62 5.86 15.79
N ALA A 133 -4.83 6.20 16.25
CA ALA A 133 -5.67 5.30 17.03
C ALA A 133 -6.07 4.04 16.23
N ASP A 134 -6.38 4.20 14.95
CA ASP A 134 -6.71 3.08 14.06
C ASP A 134 -5.49 2.17 13.84
N VAL A 135 -4.31 2.74 13.60
CA VAL A 135 -3.04 2.01 13.47
C VAL A 135 -2.78 1.19 14.75
N LYS A 136 -2.80 1.83 15.93
CA LYS A 136 -2.60 1.15 17.22
C LYS A 136 -3.61 0.05 17.48
N THR A 137 -4.87 0.28 17.09
CA THR A 137 -5.93 -0.73 17.18
C THR A 137 -5.63 -1.95 16.31
N VAL A 138 -5.15 -1.74 15.07
CA VAL A 138 -4.76 -2.83 14.17
C VAL A 138 -3.56 -3.59 14.73
N LEU A 139 -2.50 -2.90 15.15
CA LEU A 139 -1.30 -3.52 15.75
C LEU A 139 -1.66 -4.38 16.97
N THR A 140 -2.50 -3.84 17.86
CA THR A 140 -3.00 -4.56 19.04
C THR A 140 -3.76 -5.84 18.65
N LYS A 141 -4.65 -5.76 17.65
CA LYS A 141 -5.40 -6.94 17.16
C LYS A 141 -4.49 -8.00 16.54
N LEU A 142 -3.41 -7.57 15.88
CA LEU A 142 -2.39 -8.43 15.32
C LEU A 142 -1.39 -8.96 16.36
N LYS A 143 -1.50 -8.51 17.63
CA LYS A 143 -0.59 -8.84 18.73
C LYS A 143 0.87 -8.45 18.44
N LEU A 144 1.03 -7.36 17.71
CA LEU A 144 2.33 -6.75 17.48
C LEU A 144 2.64 -5.79 18.64
N PRO A 145 3.87 -5.77 19.15
CA PRO A 145 4.28 -4.79 20.15
C PRO A 145 4.31 -3.38 19.54
N ASP A 146 4.25 -2.38 20.41
CA ASP A 146 4.50 -0.97 20.05
C ASP A 146 5.94 -0.77 19.54
#